data_AF-A0A7J7JNE5-F1
#
_entry.id   AF-A0A7J7JNE5-F1
#
_cell.length_a   1.000
_cell.length_b   1.000
_cell.length_c   1.000
_cell.angle_alpha   90.00
_cell.angle_beta   90.00
_cell.angle_gamma   90.00
#
_symmetry.space_group_name_H-M   'P 1'
#
loop_
_entity.id
_entity.type
_entity.pdbx_description
1 polymer ?
#
loop_
_entity_poly.entity_id
_entity_poly.type
_entity_poly.pdbx_seq_one_letter_code
_entity_poly.pdbx_strand_id
1 'polypeptide(L)'
;MNLNDSIPDEIIEKIFLNLDVKDMCTACLVCSKWRHLCNSEKIWRKQCRIKNWIKYGYGALDLTYLPSSDKILSRTNVSGTSPKFEYNVEESKLSPIPKWRMIYIKSRFLELNWVKGHYNVLPTLRAHETRVSAFDSDGMVLVSGSTDAVAIWDLDNVILRYKIPIHKDQVNHIQLLGHTVAISFTEGSIKVYDTISSRLLMTFHARCAAEHLRFLSKELIVCSYADK
;
A
#
# COMPACT_ATOMS: atom_id res chain seq x y z
N MET A 1 34.46 28.33 22.29
CA MET A 1 34.74 27.82 20.93
C MET A 1 33.80 26.65 20.71
N ASN A 2 32.75 26.83 19.91
CA ASN A 2 31.78 25.75 19.68
C ASN A 2 32.43 24.70 18.79
N LEU A 3 32.46 23.43 19.26
CA LEU A 3 32.96 22.27 18.49
C LEU A 3 32.30 22.16 17.09
N ASN A 4 31.14 22.78 16.91
CA ASN A 4 30.33 22.79 15.70
C ASN A 4 30.90 23.60 14.52
N ASP A 5 31.82 24.52 14.76
CA ASP A 5 32.44 25.32 13.69
C ASP A 5 33.75 24.70 13.17
N SER A 6 34.30 23.72 13.90
CA SER A 6 35.57 23.07 13.56
C SER A 6 35.44 21.79 12.73
N ILE A 7 34.24 21.22 12.60
CA ILE A 7 34.02 19.93 11.93
C ILE A 7 33.33 20.16 10.57
N PRO A 8 33.83 19.60 9.46
CA PRO A 8 33.16 19.64 8.16
C PRO A 8 31.77 19.00 8.22
N ASP A 9 30.83 19.55 7.46
CA ASP A 9 29.43 19.14 7.47
C ASP A 9 29.27 17.66 7.04
N GLU A 10 30.15 17.14 6.19
CA GLU A 10 30.14 15.75 5.73
C GLU A 10 30.41 14.76 6.86
N ILE A 11 31.26 15.13 7.82
CA ILE A 11 31.58 14.29 8.97
C ILE A 11 30.39 14.27 9.92
N ILE A 12 29.74 15.42 10.13
CA ILE A 12 28.52 15.53 10.94
C ILE A 12 27.39 14.70 10.31
N GLU A 13 27.18 14.78 9.00
CA GLU A 13 26.22 13.93 8.29
C GLU A 13 26.53 12.43 8.47
N LYS A 14 27.80 12.04 8.41
CA LYS A 14 28.23 10.65 8.62
C LYS A 14 27.96 10.17 10.04
N ILE A 15 28.09 11.04 11.04
CA ILE A 15 27.69 10.74 12.42
C ILE A 15 26.18 10.54 12.48
N PHE A 16 25.39 11.48 11.96
CA PHE A 16 23.92 11.39 11.96
C PHE A 16 23.39 10.17 11.21
N LEU A 17 24.07 9.72 10.15
CA LEU A 17 23.73 8.47 9.45
C LEU A 17 23.81 7.22 10.33
N ASN A 18 24.56 7.25 11.43
CA ASN A 18 24.74 6.13 12.35
C ASN A 18 23.95 6.28 13.65
N LEU A 19 23.22 7.38 13.83
CA LEU A 19 22.37 7.58 15.00
C LEU A 19 21.00 6.92 14.82
N ASP A 20 20.41 6.56 15.96
CA ASP A 20 19.02 6.15 16.04
C ASP A 20 18.08 7.35 15.89
N VAL A 21 16.84 7.07 15.51
CA VAL A 21 15.83 8.11 15.24
C VAL A 21 15.54 8.96 16.48
N LYS A 22 15.60 8.38 17.69
CA LYS A 22 15.43 9.13 18.94
C LYS A 22 16.53 10.18 19.10
N ASP A 23 17.78 9.77 18.90
CA ASP A 23 18.94 10.65 19.05
C ASP A 23 19.00 11.70 17.93
N MET A 24 18.60 11.34 16.72
CA MET A 24 18.43 12.30 15.62
C MET A 24 17.37 13.36 15.93
N CYS A 25 16.25 12.97 16.56
CA CYS A 25 15.21 13.90 16.98
C CYS A 25 15.74 14.88 18.04
N THR A 26 16.54 14.41 19.00
CA THR A 26 17.18 15.29 19.98
C THR A 26 18.23 16.20 19.34
N ALA A 27 19.02 15.69 18.39
CA ALA A 27 20.02 16.46 17.65
C ALA A 27 19.39 17.62 16.86
N CYS A 28 18.20 17.41 16.28
CA CYS A 28 17.44 18.47 15.60
C CYS A 28 17.04 19.65 16.49
N LEU A 29 17.03 19.48 17.83
CA LEU A 29 16.62 20.51 18.79
C LEU A 29 17.79 21.35 19.29
N VAL A 30 19.04 20.96 18.99
CA VAL A 30 20.24 21.62 19.53
C VAL A 30 20.48 22.98 18.87
N CYS A 31 20.50 23.04 17.53
CA CYS A 31 20.67 24.28 16.79
C CYS A 31 20.13 24.20 15.35
N SER A 32 20.00 25.34 14.67
CA SER A 32 19.52 25.43 13.28
C SER A 32 20.40 24.67 12.29
N LYS A 33 21.73 24.72 12.45
CA LYS A 33 22.70 23.96 11.62
C LYS A 33 22.48 22.45 11.74
N TRP A 34 22.36 21.93 12.96
CA TRP A 34 22.12 20.50 13.20
C TRP A 34 20.79 20.05 12.66
N ARG A 35 19.74 20.87 12.83
CA ARG A 35 18.43 20.61 12.21
C ARG A 35 18.53 20.50 10.70
N HIS A 36 19.26 21.40 10.05
CA HIS A 36 19.45 21.37 8.60
C HIS A 36 20.15 20.09 8.13
N LEU A 37 21.26 19.71 8.77
CA LEU A 37 22.02 18.50 8.43
C LEU A 37 21.23 17.21 8.74
N CYS A 38 20.51 17.17 9.85
CA CYS A 38 19.58 16.06 10.16
C CYS A 38 18.42 15.96 9.15
N ASN A 39 18.10 17.03 8.43
CA ASN A 39 17.09 17.06 7.37
C ASN A 39 17.63 16.61 6.00
N SER A 40 18.78 15.95 5.94
CA SER A 40 19.28 15.35 4.70
C SER A 40 18.41 14.17 4.25
N GLU A 41 18.02 14.13 2.96
CA GLU A 41 17.20 13.05 2.41
C GLU A 41 17.85 11.67 2.55
N LYS A 42 19.19 11.61 2.45
CA LYS A 42 19.95 10.36 2.51
C LYS A 42 19.75 9.64 3.85
N ILE A 43 19.72 10.41 4.94
CA ILE A 43 19.54 9.89 6.30
C ILE A 43 18.17 9.24 6.42
N TRP A 44 17.11 9.97 6.09
CA TRP A 44 15.74 9.47 6.23
C TRP A 44 15.42 8.34 5.24
N ARG A 45 15.99 8.36 4.04
CA ARG A 45 15.87 7.24 3.09
C ARG A 45 16.53 5.97 3.64
N LYS A 46 17.69 6.07 4.30
CA LYS A 46 18.34 4.93 4.99
C LYS A 46 17.44 4.40 6.11
N GLN A 47 16.86 5.27 6.93
CA GLN A 47 15.97 4.86 8.02
C GLN A 47 14.70 4.17 7.50
N CYS A 48 14.07 4.70 6.45
CA CYS A 48 12.96 4.04 5.77
C CYS A 48 13.37 2.68 5.18
N ARG A 49 14.62 2.53 4.70
CA ARG A 49 15.15 1.24 4.23
C ARG A 49 15.19 0.19 5.34
N ILE A 50 15.72 0.56 6.50
CA ILE A 50 15.86 -0.34 7.65
C ILE A 50 14.48 -0.86 8.10
N LYS A 51 13.44 -0.04 7.97
CA LYS A 51 12.05 -0.39 8.32
C LYS A 51 11.21 -0.95 7.18
N ASN A 52 11.78 -1.21 6.00
CA ASN A 52 11.04 -1.63 4.79
C ASN A 52 9.91 -0.66 4.37
N TRP A 53 10.09 0.63 4.62
CA TRP A 53 9.17 1.72 4.29
C TRP A 53 9.55 2.47 3.00
N ILE A 54 10.53 1.97 2.25
CA ILE A 54 10.89 2.54 0.94
C ILE A 54 9.70 2.55 -0.02
N LYS A 55 8.86 1.52 0.02
CA LYS A 55 7.66 1.39 -0.82
C LYS A 55 6.69 2.58 -0.71
N TYR A 56 6.70 3.26 0.44
CA TYR A 56 5.83 4.40 0.73
C TYR A 56 6.33 5.73 0.14
N GLY A 57 7.39 5.71 -0.67
CA GLY A 57 7.91 6.90 -1.37
C GLY A 57 7.79 6.85 -2.88
N TYR A 58 7.06 5.88 -3.43
CA TYR A 58 6.94 5.66 -4.88
C TYR A 58 5.52 5.27 -5.28
N GLY A 59 5.10 5.73 -6.46
CA GLY A 59 3.86 5.31 -7.11
C GLY A 59 2.61 5.63 -6.29
N ALA A 60 1.59 4.77 -6.41
CA ALA A 60 0.29 4.92 -5.73
C ALA A 60 0.38 4.81 -4.19
N LEU A 61 1.45 4.22 -3.66
CA LEU A 61 1.66 4.08 -2.22
C LEU A 61 2.44 5.26 -1.60
N ASP A 62 2.76 6.30 -2.38
CA ASP A 62 3.51 7.45 -1.89
C ASP A 62 2.70 8.25 -0.85
N LEU A 63 3.13 8.15 0.41
CA LEU A 63 2.43 8.77 1.53
C LEU A 63 2.47 10.30 1.49
N THR A 64 3.33 10.92 0.66
CA THR A 64 3.32 12.39 0.54
C THR A 64 2.12 12.91 -0.23
N TYR A 65 1.59 12.14 -1.18
CA TYR A 65 0.50 12.56 -2.06
C TYR A 65 -0.85 11.93 -1.73
N LEU A 66 -0.93 11.08 -0.70
CA LEU A 66 -2.21 10.49 -0.31
C LEU A 66 -3.23 11.61 -0.09
N PRO A 67 -4.35 11.60 -0.84
CA PRO A 67 -5.39 12.61 -0.69
C PRO A 67 -5.88 12.59 0.75
N SER A 68 -6.11 13.78 1.32
CA SER A 68 -6.71 13.93 2.64
C SER A 68 -7.93 13.03 2.71
N SER A 69 -7.88 12.04 3.61
CA SER A 69 -8.86 10.96 3.71
C SER A 69 -10.26 11.43 4.14
N ASP A 70 -10.52 12.73 4.15
CA ASP A 70 -11.77 13.36 4.59
C ASP A 70 -13.01 12.80 3.87
N LYS A 71 -12.86 12.34 2.62
CA LYS A 71 -13.97 11.67 1.90
C LYS A 71 -14.29 10.25 2.41
N ILE A 72 -13.29 9.50 2.87
CA ILE A 72 -13.43 8.10 3.32
C ILE A 72 -13.84 8.05 4.80
N LEU A 73 -13.37 9.01 5.60
CA LEU A 73 -13.62 9.07 7.04
C LEU A 73 -15.10 9.30 7.40
N SER A 74 -15.91 9.90 6.52
CA SER A 74 -17.34 10.13 6.80
C SER A 74 -18.23 8.90 6.61
N ARG A 75 -17.75 7.84 5.94
CA ARG A 75 -18.58 6.68 5.53
C ARG A 75 -18.25 5.36 6.24
N THR A 76 -17.19 5.30 7.03
CA THR A 76 -16.57 4.05 7.52
C THR A 76 -16.67 3.88 9.04
N ASN A 77 -17.74 4.43 9.62
CA ASN A 77 -17.83 4.74 11.05
C ASN A 77 -18.22 3.54 11.94
N VAL A 78 -17.49 2.42 11.87
CA VAL A 78 -17.71 1.29 12.78
C VAL A 78 -16.91 1.43 14.07
N SER A 79 -15.69 1.99 14.02
CA SER A 79 -14.81 2.16 15.19
C SER A 79 -14.49 3.62 15.50
N GLY A 80 -14.32 4.49 14.49
CA GLY A 80 -14.09 5.93 14.68
C GLY A 80 -12.83 6.30 15.50
N THR A 81 -11.93 5.36 15.76
CA THR A 81 -10.78 5.51 16.67
C THR A 81 -9.53 6.05 15.98
N SER A 82 -9.53 6.20 14.65
CA SER A 82 -8.33 6.63 13.91
C SER A 82 -8.11 8.14 14.00
N PRO A 83 -7.02 8.60 14.62
CA PRO A 83 -6.68 10.02 14.60
C PRO A 83 -6.23 10.45 13.20
N LYS A 84 -6.62 11.67 12.80
CA LYS A 84 -6.08 12.29 11.58
C LYS A 84 -4.61 12.65 11.80
N PHE A 85 -3.78 12.42 10.78
CA PHE A 85 -2.43 12.94 10.78
C PHE A 85 -2.46 14.41 10.38
N GLU A 86 -2.27 15.30 11.34
CA GLU A 86 -2.19 16.74 11.10
C GLU A 86 -0.73 17.19 11.20
N TYR A 87 -0.26 17.87 10.16
CA TYR A 87 1.05 18.50 10.13
C TYR A 87 0.87 19.95 9.73
N ASN A 88 0.84 20.84 10.73
CA ASN A 88 0.70 22.27 10.50
C ASN A 88 2.00 22.83 9.93
N VAL A 89 1.93 23.32 8.69
CA VAL A 89 3.03 24.00 7.97
C VAL A 89 2.97 25.51 8.24
N GLU A 90 2.47 25.94 9.40
CA GLU A 90 2.47 27.38 9.73
C GLU A 90 3.87 27.96 9.48
N GLU A 91 3.91 29.15 8.87
CA GLU A 91 5.08 29.81 8.27
C GLU A 91 6.28 29.87 9.24
N SER A 92 6.97 28.75 9.35
CA SER A 92 8.12 28.62 10.23
C SER A 92 9.32 29.17 9.50
N LYS A 93 10.17 29.94 10.19
CA LYS A 93 11.49 30.35 9.68
C LYS A 93 12.45 29.16 9.45
N LEU A 94 11.99 27.94 9.69
CA LEU A 94 12.80 26.72 9.64
C LEU A 94 12.70 26.09 8.25
N SER A 95 13.75 25.36 7.86
CA SER A 95 13.76 24.62 6.61
C SER A 95 12.61 23.61 6.54
N PRO A 96 12.01 23.42 5.36
CA PRO A 96 10.94 22.46 5.17
C PRO A 96 11.43 21.03 5.45
N ILE A 97 10.51 20.17 5.90
CA ILE A 97 10.81 18.76 6.11
C ILE A 97 11.01 18.08 4.74
N PRO A 98 12.11 17.32 4.55
CA PRO A 98 12.36 16.61 3.30
C PRO A 98 11.34 15.48 3.08
N LYS A 99 11.17 15.06 1.82
CA LYS A 99 10.22 14.00 1.43
C LYS A 99 10.35 12.74 2.31
N TRP A 100 11.56 12.20 2.42
CA TRP A 100 11.80 10.95 3.14
C TRP A 100 11.57 11.05 4.65
N ARG A 101 11.79 12.23 5.26
CA ARG A 101 11.44 12.44 6.67
C ARG A 101 9.93 12.46 6.85
N MET A 102 9.19 13.07 5.93
CA MET A 102 7.72 13.06 5.95
C MET A 102 7.18 11.63 5.81
N ILE A 103 7.70 10.85 4.87
CA ILE A 103 7.33 9.43 4.69
C ILE A 103 7.60 8.65 5.98
N TYR A 104 8.76 8.84 6.60
CA TYR A 104 9.10 8.16 7.86
C TYR A 104 8.09 8.51 8.96
N ILE A 105 7.78 9.79 9.14
CA ILE A 105 6.82 10.26 10.15
C ILE A 105 5.44 9.64 9.90
N LYS A 106 4.92 9.71 8.66
CA LYS A 106 3.61 9.14 8.30
C LYS A 106 3.58 7.61 8.47
N SER A 107 4.63 6.92 8.05
CA SER A 107 4.72 5.46 8.18
C SER A 107 4.75 5.03 9.65
N ARG A 108 5.51 5.75 10.48
CA ARG A 108 5.56 5.52 11.93
C ARG A 108 4.21 5.81 12.60
N PHE A 109 3.53 6.87 12.18
CA PHE A 109 2.19 7.18 12.69
C PHE A 109 1.20 6.05 12.36
N LEU A 110 1.23 5.54 11.13
CA LEU A 110 0.43 4.40 10.71
C LEU A 110 0.76 3.14 11.55
N GLU A 111 2.04 2.80 11.71
CA GLU A 111 2.48 1.65 12.51
C GLU A 111 1.98 1.75 13.97
N LEU A 112 2.13 2.92 14.59
CA LEU A 112 1.66 3.14 15.96
C LEU A 112 0.14 3.04 16.08
N ASN A 113 -0.59 3.53 15.07
CA ASN A 113 -2.04 3.42 15.03
C ASN A 113 -2.47 1.94 14.96
N TRP A 114 -1.83 1.13 14.14
CA TRP A 114 -2.08 -0.32 14.10
C TRP A 114 -1.81 -0.99 15.45
N VAL A 115 -0.65 -0.71 16.06
CA VAL A 115 -0.28 -1.30 17.36
C VAL A 115 -1.26 -0.89 18.47
N LYS A 116 -1.80 0.33 18.42
CA LYS A 116 -2.75 0.85 19.40
C LYS A 116 -4.21 0.51 19.10
N GLY A 117 -4.51 -0.11 17.97
CA GLY A 117 -5.89 -0.37 17.55
C GLY A 117 -6.66 0.88 17.07
N HIS A 118 -5.95 1.91 16.64
CA HIS A 118 -6.52 3.12 16.04
C HIS A 118 -6.68 2.92 14.53
N TYR A 119 -7.75 2.27 14.11
CA TYR A 119 -8.06 2.02 12.71
C TYR A 119 -9.56 2.17 12.45
N ASN A 120 -9.92 2.47 11.20
CA ASN A 120 -11.30 2.52 10.76
C ASN A 120 -11.61 1.26 9.97
N VAL A 121 -12.82 0.74 10.17
CA VAL A 121 -13.28 -0.48 9.50
C VAL A 121 -14.28 -0.09 8.42
N LEU A 122 -14.03 -0.53 7.19
CA LEU A 122 -14.97 -0.35 6.09
C LEU A 122 -16.29 -1.07 6.38
N PRO A 123 -17.43 -0.56 5.89
CA PRO A 123 -18.70 -1.28 5.99
C PRO A 123 -18.63 -2.62 5.24
N THR A 124 -19.51 -3.56 5.60
CA THR A 124 -19.57 -4.88 4.96
C THR A 124 -19.87 -4.77 3.47
N LEU A 125 -18.95 -5.24 2.62
CA LEU A 125 -19.12 -5.31 1.17
C LEU A 125 -19.95 -6.54 0.80
N ARG A 126 -21.20 -6.33 0.36
CA ARG A 126 -22.12 -7.42 0.00
C ARG A 126 -22.31 -7.50 -1.52
N ALA A 127 -21.75 -8.53 -2.16
CA ALA A 127 -22.01 -8.82 -3.59
C ALA A 127 -22.23 -10.29 -3.94
N HIS A 128 -21.77 -11.23 -3.12
CA HIS A 128 -21.85 -12.68 -3.37
C HIS A 128 -22.98 -13.30 -2.57
N GLU A 129 -23.64 -14.31 -3.14
CA GLU A 129 -24.69 -15.09 -2.47
C GLU A 129 -24.10 -16.34 -1.81
N THR A 130 -23.01 -16.85 -2.38
CA THR A 130 -22.23 -17.98 -1.87
C THR A 130 -20.90 -17.57 -1.25
N ARG A 131 -20.14 -18.57 -0.79
CA ARG A 131 -18.83 -18.40 -0.14
C ARG A 131 -17.79 -17.88 -1.13
N VAL A 132 -17.14 -16.77 -0.76
CA VAL A 132 -15.97 -16.25 -1.47
C VAL A 132 -14.83 -17.28 -1.42
N SER A 133 -14.38 -17.74 -2.59
CA SER A 133 -13.29 -18.72 -2.73
C SER A 133 -11.92 -18.07 -2.83
N ALA A 134 -11.81 -16.92 -3.50
CA ALA A 134 -10.56 -16.19 -3.66
C ALA A 134 -10.79 -14.67 -3.67
N PHE A 135 -9.77 -13.90 -3.29
CA PHE A 135 -9.77 -12.45 -3.42
C PHE A 135 -8.34 -11.92 -3.59
N ASP A 136 -8.20 -10.74 -4.19
CA ASP A 136 -6.93 -10.02 -4.26
C ASP A 136 -7.17 -8.50 -4.31
N SER A 137 -6.21 -7.70 -3.84
CA SER A 137 -6.33 -6.23 -3.82
C SER A 137 -4.98 -5.53 -3.96
N ASP A 138 -4.99 -4.40 -4.67
CA ASP A 138 -3.86 -3.48 -4.82
C ASP A 138 -3.95 -2.25 -3.88
N GLY A 139 -4.96 -2.22 -3.00
CA GLY A 139 -5.24 -1.12 -2.07
C GLY A 139 -6.21 -0.06 -2.60
N MET A 140 -6.48 -0.02 -3.91
CA MET A 140 -7.49 0.86 -4.52
C MET A 140 -8.68 0.06 -5.08
N VAL A 141 -8.39 -1.12 -5.62
CA VAL A 141 -9.36 -2.05 -6.18
C VAL A 141 -9.29 -3.35 -5.37
N LEU A 142 -10.45 -3.92 -5.09
CA LEU A 142 -10.58 -5.26 -4.51
C LEU A 142 -11.33 -6.14 -5.51
N VAL A 143 -10.76 -7.29 -5.84
CA VAL A 143 -11.44 -8.31 -6.63
C VAL A 143 -11.73 -9.50 -5.74
N SER A 144 -12.96 -9.99 -5.79
CA SER A 144 -13.42 -11.14 -5.01
C SER A 144 -14.16 -12.11 -5.92
N GLY A 145 -13.86 -13.40 -5.81
CA GLY A 145 -14.44 -14.47 -6.61
C GLY A 145 -15.25 -15.41 -5.75
N SER A 146 -16.40 -15.79 -6.27
CA SER A 146 -17.26 -16.84 -5.73
C SER A 146 -17.66 -17.80 -6.86
N THR A 147 -18.43 -18.83 -6.54
CA THR A 147 -19.04 -19.71 -7.54
C THR A 147 -20.11 -19.00 -8.38
N ASP A 148 -20.69 -17.92 -7.86
CA ASP A 148 -21.78 -17.20 -8.54
C ASP A 148 -21.23 -16.13 -9.49
N ALA A 149 -20.22 -15.39 -9.03
CA ALA A 149 -19.73 -14.20 -9.70
C ALA A 149 -18.33 -13.80 -9.22
N VAL A 150 -17.68 -12.97 -10.02
CA VAL A 150 -16.55 -12.15 -9.60
C VAL A 150 -17.02 -10.72 -9.42
N ALA A 151 -16.73 -10.14 -8.27
CA ALA A 151 -17.06 -8.77 -7.92
C ALA A 151 -15.78 -7.94 -7.83
N ILE A 152 -15.78 -6.82 -8.57
CA ILE A 152 -14.71 -5.82 -8.60
C ILE A 152 -15.21 -4.58 -7.87
N TRP A 153 -14.48 -4.16 -6.85
CA TRP A 153 -14.83 -3.08 -5.94
C TRP A 153 -13.84 -1.92 -6.06
N ASP A 154 -14.37 -0.70 -5.95
CA ASP A 154 -13.59 0.51 -5.69
C ASP A 154 -13.49 0.72 -4.18
N LEU A 155 -12.28 0.68 -3.63
CA LEU A 155 -12.04 0.88 -2.20
C LEU A 155 -12.01 2.37 -1.81
N ASP A 156 -11.73 3.28 -2.74
CA ASP A 156 -11.72 4.72 -2.45
C ASP A 156 -13.14 5.23 -2.19
N ASN A 157 -14.09 4.77 -3.01
CA ASN A 157 -15.49 5.17 -2.91
C ASN A 157 -16.36 4.15 -2.17
N VAL A 158 -15.82 2.96 -1.89
CA VAL A 158 -16.51 1.82 -1.27
C VAL A 158 -17.76 1.43 -2.07
N ILE A 159 -17.58 1.21 -3.38
CA ILE A 159 -18.67 0.85 -4.31
C ILE A 159 -18.34 -0.40 -5.12
N LEU A 160 -19.36 -1.18 -5.45
CA LEU A 160 -19.26 -2.28 -6.40
C LEU A 160 -19.18 -1.69 -7.81
N ARG A 161 -18.05 -1.85 -8.51
CA ARG A 161 -17.89 -1.39 -9.90
C ARG A 161 -18.51 -2.37 -10.88
N TYR A 162 -18.16 -3.64 -10.76
CA TYR A 162 -18.58 -4.68 -11.68
C TYR A 162 -18.91 -5.97 -10.95
N LYS A 163 -19.96 -6.65 -11.41
CA LYS A 163 -20.30 -8.03 -11.02
C LYS A 163 -20.35 -8.86 -12.30
N ILE A 164 -19.35 -9.70 -12.48
CA ILE A 164 -19.18 -10.57 -13.65
C ILE A 164 -19.76 -11.94 -13.29
N PRO A 165 -20.89 -12.36 -13.88
CA PRO A 165 -21.47 -13.67 -13.59
C PRO A 165 -20.56 -14.79 -14.11
N ILE A 166 -20.37 -15.83 -13.29
CA ILE A 166 -19.64 -17.04 -13.69
C ILE A 166 -20.64 -18.16 -13.88
N HIS A 167 -20.66 -18.74 -15.08
CA HIS A 167 -21.57 -19.82 -15.40
C HIS A 167 -21.02 -21.16 -14.89
N LYS A 168 -21.48 -21.58 -13.70
CA LYS A 168 -21.29 -22.92 -13.08
C LYS A 168 -19.86 -23.38 -12.81
N ASP A 169 -18.86 -22.53 -13.00
CA ASP A 169 -17.46 -22.85 -12.77
C ASP A 169 -16.98 -22.24 -11.44
N GLN A 170 -16.10 -22.93 -10.71
CA GLN A 170 -15.58 -22.44 -9.43
C GLN A 170 -14.28 -21.67 -9.63
N VAL A 171 -14.18 -20.51 -9.00
CA VAL A 171 -12.94 -19.72 -8.97
C VAL A 171 -11.99 -20.33 -7.95
N ASN A 172 -10.79 -20.73 -8.40
CA ASN A 172 -9.75 -21.28 -7.53
C ASN A 172 -8.83 -20.18 -7.00
N HIS A 173 -8.35 -19.32 -7.91
CA HIS A 173 -7.41 -18.26 -7.56
C HIS A 173 -7.67 -17.02 -8.40
N ILE A 174 -7.52 -15.86 -7.75
CA ILE A 174 -7.58 -14.54 -8.38
C ILE A 174 -6.25 -13.86 -8.14
N GLN A 175 -5.77 -13.14 -9.14
CA GLN A 175 -4.64 -12.26 -8.95
C GLN A 175 -4.79 -10.97 -9.75
N LEU A 176 -4.58 -9.85 -9.06
CA LEU A 176 -4.64 -8.50 -9.57
C LEU A 176 -3.22 -7.97 -9.84
N LEU A 177 -3.04 -7.37 -11.00
CA LEU A 177 -1.85 -6.63 -11.38
C LEU A 177 -2.27 -5.33 -12.07
N GLY A 178 -2.33 -4.25 -11.29
CA GLY A 178 -2.77 -2.94 -11.77
C GLY A 178 -4.19 -3.02 -12.34
N HIS A 179 -4.33 -2.78 -13.65
CA HIS A 179 -5.63 -2.82 -14.32
C HIS A 179 -6.02 -4.18 -14.89
N THR A 180 -5.23 -5.21 -14.64
CA THR A 180 -5.48 -6.55 -15.18
C THR A 180 -5.69 -7.53 -14.05
N VAL A 181 -6.71 -8.37 -14.17
CA VAL A 181 -6.98 -9.45 -13.23
C VAL A 181 -6.99 -10.79 -13.96
N ALA A 182 -6.23 -11.76 -13.45
CA ALA A 182 -6.27 -13.13 -13.91
C ALA A 182 -7.08 -13.98 -12.93
N ILE A 183 -7.95 -14.82 -13.48
CA ILE A 183 -8.87 -15.66 -12.74
C ILE A 183 -8.72 -17.08 -13.26
N SER A 184 -8.44 -18.00 -12.36
CA SER A 184 -8.35 -19.44 -12.65
C SER A 184 -9.64 -20.13 -12.24
N PHE A 185 -10.03 -21.07 -13.07
CA PHE A 185 -11.23 -21.87 -12.90
C PHE A 185 -10.91 -23.35 -12.76
N THR A 186 -11.87 -24.11 -12.23
CA THR A 186 -11.72 -25.56 -12.01
C THR A 186 -11.65 -26.33 -13.33
N GLU A 187 -12.37 -25.87 -14.35
CA GLU A 187 -12.34 -26.46 -15.70
C GLU A 187 -11.01 -26.21 -16.45
N GLY A 188 -9.96 -25.74 -15.77
CA GLY A 188 -8.65 -25.43 -16.36
C GLY A 188 -8.64 -24.16 -17.23
N SER A 189 -9.76 -23.45 -17.33
CA SER A 189 -9.80 -22.15 -18.00
C SER A 189 -9.15 -21.08 -17.13
N ILE A 190 -8.38 -20.19 -17.74
CA ILE A 190 -7.83 -18.99 -17.10
C ILE A 190 -8.29 -17.80 -17.90
N LYS A 191 -9.08 -16.93 -17.29
CA LYS A 191 -9.60 -15.72 -17.94
C LYS A 191 -8.91 -14.50 -17.37
N VAL A 192 -8.48 -13.63 -18.27
CA VAL A 192 -7.85 -12.36 -17.93
C VAL A 192 -8.82 -11.25 -18.30
N TYR A 193 -9.16 -10.43 -17.31
CA TYR A 193 -10.07 -9.30 -17.46
C TYR A 193 -9.35 -7.98 -17.24
N ASP A 194 -9.83 -6.93 -17.90
CA ASP A 194 -9.51 -5.54 -17.57
C ASP A 194 -10.43 -5.06 -16.44
N THR A 195 -9.86 -4.53 -15.35
CA THR A 195 -10.62 -4.04 -14.20
C THR A 195 -11.26 -2.67 -14.43
N ILE A 196 -10.82 -1.92 -15.45
CA ILE A 196 -11.41 -0.63 -15.81
C ILE A 196 -12.64 -0.85 -16.70
N SER A 197 -12.52 -1.64 -17.76
CA SER A 197 -13.61 -1.84 -18.72
C SER A 197 -14.49 -3.06 -18.47
N SER A 198 -14.11 -3.92 -17.51
CA SER A 198 -14.74 -5.22 -17.25
C SER A 198 -14.77 -6.16 -18.47
N ARG A 199 -13.89 -5.93 -19.46
CA ARG A 199 -13.83 -6.75 -20.67
C ARG A 199 -12.92 -7.95 -20.47
N LEU A 200 -13.32 -9.07 -21.04
CA LEU A 200 -12.46 -10.24 -21.18
C LEU A 200 -11.38 -9.93 -22.21
N LEU A 201 -10.13 -9.92 -21.78
CA LEU A 201 -8.97 -9.68 -22.64
C LEU A 201 -8.49 -10.97 -23.29
N MET A 202 -8.32 -12.01 -22.49
CA MET A 202 -7.77 -13.30 -22.94
C MET A 202 -8.43 -14.45 -22.20
N THR A 203 -8.53 -15.59 -22.88
CA THR A 203 -8.87 -16.88 -22.29
C THR A 203 -7.76 -17.85 -22.64
N PHE A 204 -7.15 -18.45 -21.63
CA PHE A 204 -6.22 -19.56 -21.77
C PHE A 204 -6.92 -20.84 -21.33
N HIS A 205 -6.59 -21.94 -21.99
CA HIS A 205 -7.05 -23.26 -21.59
C HIS A 205 -5.84 -24.08 -21.15
N ALA A 206 -5.76 -24.35 -19.85
CA ALA A 206 -4.83 -25.32 -19.30
C ALA A 206 -5.42 -26.72 -19.40
N ARG A 207 -4.55 -27.73 -19.46
CA ARG A 207 -4.98 -29.15 -19.50
C ARG A 207 -5.51 -29.65 -18.14
N CYS A 208 -5.21 -28.94 -17.06
CA CYS A 208 -5.57 -29.30 -15.69
C CYS A 208 -6.01 -28.05 -14.92
N ALA A 209 -6.68 -28.26 -13.79
CA ALA A 209 -7.09 -27.18 -12.90
C ALA A 209 -5.88 -26.36 -12.44
N ALA A 210 -5.92 -25.05 -12.66
CA ALA A 210 -4.93 -24.14 -12.11
C ALA A 210 -5.34 -23.77 -10.68
N GLU A 211 -4.50 -24.13 -9.71
CA GLU A 211 -4.76 -23.85 -8.29
C GLU A 211 -4.19 -22.51 -7.87
N HIS A 212 -3.06 -22.11 -8.46
CA HIS A 212 -2.36 -20.89 -8.08
C HIS A 212 -1.91 -20.10 -9.31
N LEU A 213 -2.17 -18.79 -9.26
CA LEU A 213 -1.73 -17.83 -10.27
C LEU A 213 -0.72 -16.86 -9.64
N ARG A 214 0.37 -16.60 -10.36
CA ARG A 214 1.35 -15.57 -9.99
C ARG A 214 1.85 -14.77 -11.20
N PHE A 215 1.47 -13.52 -11.32
CA PHE A 215 2.10 -12.52 -12.16
C PHE A 215 3.52 -12.24 -11.67
N LEU A 216 4.48 -12.32 -12.59
CA LEU A 216 5.84 -11.87 -12.44
C LEU A 216 6.05 -10.75 -13.46
N SER A 217 5.80 -9.51 -13.01
CA SER A 217 5.86 -8.29 -13.83
C SER A 217 4.87 -8.28 -15.01
N LYS A 218 5.21 -8.91 -16.14
CA LYS A 218 4.35 -9.02 -17.34
C LYS A 218 4.04 -10.45 -17.73
N GLU A 219 4.69 -11.42 -17.09
CA GLU A 219 4.48 -12.84 -17.35
C GLU A 219 3.51 -13.39 -16.32
N LEU A 220 2.53 -14.18 -16.77
CA LEU A 220 1.65 -14.92 -15.88
C LEU A 220 2.24 -16.31 -15.66
N ILE A 221 2.70 -16.59 -14.45
CA ILE A 221 3.09 -17.93 -14.03
C ILE A 221 1.84 -18.62 -13.50
N VAL A 222 1.57 -19.80 -14.05
CA VAL A 222 0.45 -20.65 -13.65
C VAL A 222 1.03 -21.89 -13.00
N CYS A 223 0.62 -22.15 -11.77
CA CYS A 223 0.91 -23.41 -11.09
C CYS A 223 -0.38 -24.25 -11.10
N SER A 224 -0.33 -25.38 -11.81
CA SER A 224 -1.39 -26.39 -11.84
C SER A 224 -0.93 -27.63 -11.09
N TYR A 225 -1.82 -28.27 -10.36
CA TYR A 225 -1.59 -29.62 -9.87
C TYR A 225 -1.95 -30.63 -10.97
N ALA A 226 -1.09 -31.61 -11.19
CA ALA A 226 -1.40 -32.76 -12.03
C ALA A 226 -1.59 -33.96 -11.11
N ASP A 227 -2.85 -34.30 -10.82
CA ASP A 227 -3.17 -35.63 -10.28
C ASP A 227 -2.75 -36.68 -11.34
N LYS A 228 -1.98 -37.67 -10.92
CA LYS A 228 -1.56 -38.82 -11.74
C LYS A 228 -2.68 -39.85 -11.89
#